data_AF-A0A9E3XQP1-F1
#
_entry.id   AF-A0A9E3XQP1-F1
#
_cell.length_a   1.000
_cell.length_b   1.000
_cell.length_c   1.000
_cell.angle_alpha   90.00
_cell.angle_beta   90.00
_cell.angle_gamma   90.00
#
_symmetry.space_group_name_H-M   'P 1'
#
loop_
_entity.id
_entity.type
_entity.pdbx_description
1 polymer ?
#
loop_
_entity_poly.entity_id
_entity_poly.type
_entity_poly.pdbx_seq_one_letter_code
_entity_poly.pdbx_strand_id
1 'polypeptide(L)'
;MRDTTVAPTAGSDADRELVVRELRIGRIDFLNMYPMHWALGIEPAASGVPTDINRSIIAGDVDVACMSSIEYARHADELVLLPSTCISAEGTVGSIFAISNVAFEDVTDVWVTPQTATSVVLYQLLTRLRGFRPELHLLEQDPAEVLAANDKAAVLLIGDDALAARG
;
A
#
# COMPACT_ATOMS: atom_id res chain seq x y z
N MET A 1 4.24 12.88 -27.37
CA MET A 1 4.08 11.88 -26.30
C MET A 1 5.46 11.30 -26.06
N ARG A 2 6.13 11.66 -24.95
CA ARG A 2 7.46 11.12 -24.64
C ARG A 2 7.26 9.68 -24.17
N ASP A 3 8.03 8.77 -24.74
CA ASP A 3 8.08 7.38 -24.30
C ASP A 3 8.67 7.31 -22.89
N THR A 4 7.82 7.00 -21.91
CA THR A 4 8.18 6.89 -20.49
C THR A 4 8.61 5.48 -20.09
N THR A 5 8.78 4.56 -21.06
CA THR A 5 9.13 3.16 -20.78
C THR A 5 10.63 2.90 -20.65
N VAL A 6 11.47 3.89 -20.99
CA VAL A 6 12.93 3.81 -20.80
C VAL A 6 13.32 4.58 -19.54
N ALA A 7 13.80 3.85 -18.55
CA ALA A 7 14.36 4.40 -17.33
C ALA A 7 15.52 5.36 -17.64
N PRO A 8 15.59 6.55 -17.05
CA PRO A 8 16.86 7.24 -16.94
C PRO A 8 17.79 6.35 -16.08
N THR A 9 18.97 6.01 -16.61
CA THR A 9 20.05 5.40 -15.82
C THR A 9 20.58 6.46 -14.87
N ALA A 10 20.11 6.47 -13.62
CA ALA A 10 20.61 7.39 -12.60
C ALA A 10 21.88 6.84 -11.95
N GLY A 11 22.86 7.71 -11.69
CA GLY A 11 24.04 7.41 -10.86
C GLY A 11 25.39 7.64 -11.54
N SER A 12 25.41 8.22 -12.74
CA SER A 12 26.65 8.71 -13.34
C SER A 12 27.16 9.96 -12.59
N ASP A 13 28.45 10.26 -12.67
CA ASP A 13 29.01 11.48 -12.07
C ASP A 13 28.40 12.75 -12.69
N ALA A 14 27.93 12.69 -13.94
CA ALA A 14 27.17 13.76 -14.59
C ALA A 14 25.76 13.95 -13.97
N ASP A 15 25.10 12.87 -13.51
CA ASP A 15 23.81 12.98 -12.80
C ASP A 15 24.00 13.65 -11.43
N ARG A 16 25.14 13.40 -10.78
CA ARG A 16 25.49 14.02 -9.49
C ARG A 16 25.71 15.53 -9.60
N GLU A 17 26.30 15.99 -10.70
CA GLU A 17 26.46 17.43 -10.98
C GLU A 17 25.13 18.16 -11.27
N LEU A 18 24.07 17.43 -11.64
CA LEU A 18 22.72 17.98 -11.85
C LEU A 18 21.88 18.09 -10.56
N VAL A 19 22.36 17.55 -9.43
CA VAL A 19 21.62 17.57 -8.16
C VAL A 19 21.71 18.96 -7.54
N VAL A 20 20.70 19.79 -7.79
CA VAL A 20 20.65 21.20 -7.34
C VAL A 20 20.31 21.35 -5.85
N ARG A 21 19.86 20.28 -5.18
CA ARG A 21 19.56 20.20 -3.74
C ARG A 21 19.51 18.75 -3.26
N GLU A 22 19.72 18.53 -1.97
CA GLU A 22 19.50 17.21 -1.35
C GLU A 22 18.05 16.73 -1.56
N LEU A 23 17.90 15.45 -1.88
CA LEU A 23 16.61 14.80 -2.04
C LEU A 23 16.03 14.46 -0.67
N ARG A 24 14.78 14.86 -0.41
CA ARG A 24 14.05 14.48 0.80
C ARG A 24 13.39 13.12 0.58
N ILE A 25 13.89 12.10 1.27
CA ILE A 25 13.39 10.73 1.14
C ILE A 25 12.36 10.43 2.22
N GLY A 26 11.22 9.84 1.82
CA GLY A 26 10.19 9.34 2.72
C GLY A 26 10.35 7.85 2.98
N ARG A 27 10.17 7.43 4.25
CA ARG A 27 10.34 6.05 4.69
C ARG A 27 9.03 5.45 5.20
N ILE A 28 8.58 4.38 4.56
CA ILE A 28 7.47 3.57 5.11
C ILE A 28 8.03 2.61 6.17
N ASP A 29 7.48 2.68 7.39
CA ASP A 29 7.90 1.92 8.56
C ASP A 29 7.21 0.53 8.65
N PHE A 30 7.17 -0.20 7.53
CA PHE A 30 6.68 -1.59 7.48
C PHE A 30 7.85 -2.57 7.38
N LEU A 31 7.71 -3.76 7.98
CA LEU A 31 8.80 -4.75 8.05
C LEU A 31 9.30 -5.18 6.66
N ASN A 32 8.40 -5.29 5.68
CA ASN A 32 8.75 -5.64 4.29
C ASN A 32 9.61 -4.58 3.58
N MET A 33 9.66 -3.35 4.11
CA MET A 33 10.47 -2.26 3.60
C MET A 33 11.85 -2.17 4.24
N TYR A 34 12.04 -2.84 5.39
CA TYR A 34 13.28 -2.76 6.16
C TYR A 34 14.54 -3.13 5.33
N PRO A 35 14.55 -4.23 4.54
CA PRO A 35 15.73 -4.57 3.73
C PRO A 35 16.13 -3.48 2.74
N MET A 36 15.14 -2.80 2.14
CA MET A 36 15.38 -1.73 1.18
C MET A 36 15.99 -0.50 1.86
N HIS A 37 15.40 -0.08 3.00
CA HIS A 37 15.90 1.08 3.74
C HIS A 37 17.30 0.84 4.31
N TRP A 38 17.56 -0.37 4.81
CA TRP A 38 18.89 -0.78 5.26
C TRP A 38 19.92 -0.72 4.13
N ALA A 39 19.57 -1.21 2.93
CA ALA A 39 20.45 -1.18 1.78
C ALA A 39 20.71 0.23 1.24
N LEU A 40 19.72 1.14 1.32
CA LEU A 40 19.87 2.54 0.93
C LEU A 40 20.79 3.30 1.91
N GLY A 41 20.63 3.09 3.21
CA GLY A 41 21.45 3.75 4.23
C GLY A 41 21.31 5.27 4.27
N ILE A 42 20.19 5.80 3.75
CA ILE A 42 19.90 7.24 3.72
C ILE A 42 18.93 7.59 4.84
N GLU A 43 19.25 8.63 5.61
CA GLU A 43 18.36 9.15 6.64
C GLU A 43 17.12 9.78 6.01
N PRO A 44 15.91 9.41 6.45
CA PRO A 44 14.69 9.94 5.86
C PRO A 44 14.37 11.34 6.35
N ALA A 45 13.82 12.16 5.47
CA ALA A 45 13.22 13.45 5.83
C ALA A 45 11.89 13.29 6.57
N ALA A 46 11.20 12.15 6.36
CA ALA A 46 9.99 11.75 7.07
C ALA A 46 9.87 10.23 7.12
N SER A 47 9.38 9.67 8.23
CA SER A 47 9.02 8.25 8.33
C SER A 47 7.61 8.07 8.90
N GLY A 48 6.95 6.99 8.51
CA GLY A 48 5.63 6.64 9.06
C GLY A 48 4.91 5.57 8.26
N VAL A 49 3.58 5.52 8.45
CA VAL A 49 2.71 4.62 7.70
C VAL A 49 2.54 5.08 6.25
N PRO A 50 2.17 4.18 5.30
CA PRO A 50 2.01 4.53 3.90
C PRO A 50 1.12 5.75 3.65
N THR A 51 0.00 5.86 4.38
CA THR A 51 -0.94 6.99 4.24
C THR A 51 -0.29 8.34 4.50
N ASP A 52 0.58 8.44 5.49
CA ASP A 52 1.23 9.71 5.85
C ASP A 52 2.35 10.04 4.86
N ILE A 53 3.17 9.07 4.47
CA ILE A 53 4.22 9.27 3.47
C ILE A 53 3.64 9.63 2.10
N ASN A 54 2.54 8.99 1.70
CA ASN A 54 1.78 9.34 0.51
C ASN A 54 1.37 10.82 0.56
N ARG A 55 0.77 11.28 1.66
CA ARG A 55 0.35 12.67 1.84
C ARG A 55 1.55 13.63 1.74
N SER A 56 2.68 13.29 2.34
CA SER A 56 3.90 14.10 2.30
C SER A 56 4.51 14.22 0.89
N ILE A 57 4.42 13.17 0.06
CA ILE A 57 4.80 13.27 -1.36
C ILE A 57 3.89 14.25 -2.09
N ILE A 58 2.56 14.10 -1.97
CA ILE A 58 1.60 14.96 -2.68
C ILE A 58 1.71 16.41 -2.22
N ALA A 59 2.01 16.65 -0.95
CA ALA A 59 2.25 18.00 -0.41
C ALA A 59 3.60 18.61 -0.86
N GLY A 60 4.51 17.81 -1.43
CA GLY A 60 5.85 18.24 -1.80
C GLY A 60 6.81 18.38 -0.62
N ASP A 61 6.50 17.79 0.53
CA ASP A 61 7.38 17.72 1.71
C ASP A 61 8.45 16.63 1.56
N VAL A 62 8.13 15.58 0.81
CA VAL A 62 9.03 14.49 0.40
C VAL A 62 9.15 14.49 -1.11
N ASP A 63 10.37 14.31 -1.62
CA ASP A 63 10.64 14.27 -3.07
C ASP A 63 10.54 12.85 -3.64
N VAL A 64 10.94 11.84 -2.86
CA VAL A 64 10.95 10.43 -3.29
C VAL A 64 10.58 9.52 -2.12
N ALA A 65 9.67 8.58 -2.35
CA ALA A 65 9.35 7.50 -1.42
C ALA A 65 8.65 6.37 -2.18
N CYS A 66 8.57 5.21 -1.53
CA CYS A 66 7.59 4.22 -1.96
C CYS A 66 6.18 4.73 -1.66
N MET A 67 5.25 4.37 -2.54
CA MET A 67 3.86 4.79 -2.49
C MET A 67 2.98 3.58 -2.75
N SER A 68 1.78 3.61 -2.18
CA SER A 68 0.78 2.59 -2.48
C SER A 68 0.35 2.67 -3.96
N SER A 69 0.18 1.53 -4.64
CA SER A 69 -0.12 1.51 -6.08
C SER A 69 -1.39 2.28 -6.46
N ILE A 70 -2.40 2.28 -5.57
CA ILE A 70 -3.64 3.02 -5.79
C ILE A 70 -3.44 4.53 -5.68
N GLU A 71 -2.57 4.99 -4.78
CA GLU A 71 -2.32 6.41 -4.61
C GLU A 71 -1.52 6.97 -5.78
N TYR A 72 -0.56 6.19 -6.28
CA TYR A 72 0.10 6.50 -7.54
C TYR A 72 -0.90 6.58 -8.70
N ALA A 73 -1.79 5.59 -8.83
CA ALA A 73 -2.79 5.59 -9.91
C ALA A 73 -3.73 6.81 -9.87
N ARG A 74 -3.98 7.39 -8.68
CA ARG A 74 -4.79 8.61 -8.52
C ARG A 74 -4.06 9.90 -8.91
N HIS A 75 -2.72 9.91 -8.86
CA HIS A 75 -1.88 11.08 -9.12
C HIS A 75 -0.84 10.80 -10.23
N ALA A 76 -1.17 9.90 -11.16
CA ALA A 76 -0.22 9.42 -12.18
C ALA A 76 0.17 10.52 -13.20
N ASP A 77 -0.59 11.61 -13.25
CA ASP A 77 -0.31 12.82 -14.00
C ASP A 77 0.66 13.78 -13.29
N GLU A 78 0.81 13.65 -11.97
CA GLU A 78 1.68 14.49 -11.13
C GLU A 78 2.98 13.78 -10.72
N LEU A 79 2.99 12.44 -10.77
CA LEU A 79 4.08 11.60 -10.26
C LEU A 79 4.80 10.83 -11.37
N VAL A 80 6.08 10.53 -11.11
CA VAL A 80 6.89 9.67 -11.98
C VAL A 80 7.21 8.38 -11.23
N LEU A 81 6.82 7.24 -11.81
CA LEU A 81 7.20 5.93 -11.27
C LEU A 81 8.64 5.59 -11.65
N LEU A 82 9.48 5.32 -10.64
CA LEU A 82 10.83 4.84 -10.87
C LEU A 82 10.81 3.34 -11.22
N PRO A 83 11.45 2.91 -12.32
CA PRO A 83 11.36 1.54 -12.83
C PRO A 83 12.28 0.54 -12.09
N SER A 84 12.91 0.95 -10.99
CA SER A 84 13.97 0.20 -10.32
C SER A 84 13.49 -0.68 -9.17
N THR A 85 12.40 -0.33 -8.48
CA THR A 85 11.94 -1.08 -7.30
C THR A 85 10.43 -1.00 -7.12
N CYS A 86 9.83 -2.10 -6.64
CA CYS A 86 8.46 -2.11 -6.15
C CYS A 86 8.31 -3.14 -5.04
N ILE A 87 7.26 -2.99 -4.23
CA ILE A 87 6.77 -4.06 -3.37
C ILE A 87 5.66 -4.78 -4.11
N SER A 88 5.97 -6.00 -4.54
CA SER A 88 5.05 -6.87 -5.26
C SER A 88 5.20 -8.30 -4.76
N ALA A 89 4.18 -9.11 -4.97
CA ALA A 89 4.23 -10.54 -4.72
C ALA A 89 3.60 -11.28 -5.90
N GLU A 90 4.16 -12.44 -6.21
CA GLU A 90 3.54 -13.42 -7.11
C GLU A 90 2.92 -14.53 -6.25
N GLY A 91 1.60 -14.69 -6.34
CA GLY A 91 0.86 -15.60 -5.46
C GLY A 91 0.55 -15.00 -4.08
N THR A 92 0.51 -15.84 -3.05
CA THR A 92 0.03 -15.47 -1.71
C THR A 92 1.03 -14.58 -0.97
N VAL A 93 0.61 -13.35 -0.62
CA VAL A 93 1.45 -12.36 0.09
C VAL A 93 1.68 -12.71 1.57
N GLY A 94 0.77 -13.48 2.18
CA GLY A 94 0.88 -13.96 3.56
C GLY A 94 0.62 -12.89 4.65
N SER A 95 0.48 -11.63 4.28
CA SER A 95 0.22 -10.49 5.18
C SER A 95 -1.02 -9.68 4.80
N ILE A 96 -1.94 -10.27 4.01
CA ILE A 96 -3.22 -9.68 3.62
C ILE A 96 -4.25 -10.80 3.59
N PHE A 97 -5.27 -10.72 4.45
CA PHE A 97 -6.33 -11.72 4.54
C PHE A 97 -7.70 -11.06 4.58
N ALA A 98 -8.65 -11.63 3.83
CA ALA A 98 -10.08 -11.40 4.03
C ALA A 98 -10.64 -12.64 4.74
N ILE A 99 -11.04 -12.49 5.99
CA ILE A 99 -11.53 -13.58 6.84
C ILE A 99 -13.04 -13.51 6.91
N SER A 100 -13.74 -14.62 6.67
CA SER A 100 -15.21 -14.69 6.72
C SER A 100 -15.66 -16.09 7.11
N ASN A 101 -16.85 -16.16 7.72
CA ASN A 101 -17.55 -17.41 8.04
C ASN A 101 -18.45 -17.89 6.88
N VAL A 102 -18.60 -17.09 5.82
CA VAL A 102 -19.41 -17.42 4.63
C VAL A 102 -18.54 -17.46 3.38
N ALA A 103 -19.09 -17.99 2.28
CA ALA A 103 -18.41 -17.94 0.99
C ALA A 103 -18.19 -16.48 0.56
N PHE A 104 -17.14 -16.24 -0.23
CA PHE A 104 -16.75 -14.89 -0.65
C PHE A 104 -17.92 -14.13 -1.31
N GLU A 105 -18.67 -14.80 -2.18
CA GLU A 105 -19.83 -14.24 -2.88
C GLU A 105 -21.05 -13.95 -1.98
N ASP A 106 -21.10 -14.52 -0.78
CA ASP A 106 -22.21 -14.34 0.17
C ASP A 106 -21.96 -13.19 1.16
N VAL A 107 -20.77 -12.58 1.15
CA VAL A 107 -20.40 -11.45 2.01
C VAL A 107 -21.19 -10.19 1.62
N THR A 108 -21.87 -9.59 2.58
CA THR A 108 -22.61 -8.33 2.41
C THR A 108 -21.91 -7.14 3.08
N ASP A 109 -21.07 -7.38 4.08
CA ASP A 109 -20.46 -6.35 4.90
C ASP A 109 -18.99 -6.66 5.15
N VAL A 110 -18.11 -5.67 5.01
CA VAL A 110 -16.66 -5.84 5.13
C VAL A 110 -16.09 -4.78 6.05
N TRP A 111 -15.46 -5.21 7.13
CA TRP A 111 -14.75 -4.33 8.04
C TRP A 111 -13.28 -4.23 7.66
N VAL A 112 -12.74 -3.02 7.62
CA VAL A 112 -11.39 -2.72 7.15
C VAL A 112 -10.68 -1.82 8.16
N THR A 113 -9.38 -2.02 8.37
CA THR A 113 -8.58 -1.08 9.17
C THR A 113 -8.19 0.14 8.31
N PRO A 114 -8.01 1.34 8.91
CA PRO A 114 -7.67 2.57 8.16
C PRO A 114 -6.38 2.49 7.32
N GLN A 115 -5.51 1.54 7.61
CA GLN A 115 -4.17 1.41 7.01
C GLN A 115 -4.19 0.69 5.64
N THR A 116 -5.35 0.22 5.17
CA THR A 116 -5.48 -0.81 4.11
C THR A 116 -5.82 -0.31 2.71
N ALA A 117 -5.59 0.96 2.39
CA ALA A 117 -6.10 1.62 1.18
C ALA A 117 -5.98 0.79 -0.12
N THR A 118 -4.82 0.19 -0.42
CA THR A 118 -4.64 -0.66 -1.61
C THR A 118 -5.44 -1.96 -1.54
N SER A 119 -5.38 -2.68 -0.42
CA SER A 119 -6.07 -3.96 -0.23
C SER A 119 -7.58 -3.81 -0.30
N VAL A 120 -8.12 -2.70 0.23
CA VAL A 120 -9.55 -2.36 0.13
C VAL A 120 -9.96 -2.18 -1.32
N VAL A 121 -9.19 -1.42 -2.10
CA VAL A 121 -9.50 -1.20 -3.51
C VAL A 121 -9.40 -2.50 -4.31
N LEU A 122 -8.40 -3.33 -4.02
CA LEU A 122 -8.29 -4.66 -4.64
C LEU A 122 -9.51 -5.53 -4.30
N TYR A 123 -9.92 -5.57 -3.04
CA TYR A 123 -11.10 -6.32 -2.60
C TYR A 123 -12.37 -5.82 -3.31
N GLN A 124 -12.59 -4.50 -3.36
CA GLN A 124 -13.71 -3.90 -4.08
C GLN A 124 -13.69 -4.23 -5.59
N LEU A 125 -12.51 -4.25 -6.21
CA LEU A 125 -12.36 -4.63 -7.61
C LEU A 125 -12.75 -6.11 -7.81
N LEU A 126 -12.25 -7.01 -6.97
CA LEU A 126 -12.53 -8.44 -7.04
C LEU A 126 -14.02 -8.75 -6.85
N THR A 127 -14.66 -8.17 -5.84
CA THR A 127 -16.11 -8.34 -5.60
C THR A 127 -16.93 -7.83 -6.77
N ARG A 128 -16.59 -6.65 -7.30
CA ARG A 128 -17.26 -6.07 -8.48
C ARG A 128 -17.10 -6.93 -9.73
N LEU A 129 -15.92 -7.51 -9.95
CA LEU A 129 -15.67 -8.46 -11.06
C LEU A 129 -16.48 -9.75 -10.92
N ARG A 130 -16.82 -10.15 -9.68
CA ARG A 130 -17.69 -11.29 -9.36
C ARG A 130 -19.19 -10.93 -9.31
N GLY A 131 -19.54 -9.65 -9.50
CA GLY A 131 -20.92 -9.20 -9.63
C GLY A 131 -21.61 -8.82 -8.31
N PHE A 132 -20.89 -8.70 -7.20
CA PHE A 132 -21.46 -8.27 -5.91
C PHE A 132 -20.68 -7.08 -5.31
N ARG A 133 -21.30 -6.40 -4.34
CA ARG A 133 -20.78 -5.15 -3.75
C ARG A 133 -21.11 -5.08 -2.26
N PRO A 134 -20.22 -5.57 -1.39
CA PRO A 134 -20.44 -5.45 0.03
C PRO A 134 -20.25 -4.00 0.50
N GLU A 135 -20.93 -3.65 1.59
CA GLU A 135 -20.75 -2.37 2.28
C GLU A 135 -19.44 -2.38 3.08
N LEU A 136 -18.75 -1.24 3.11
CA LEU A 136 -17.49 -1.10 3.85
C LEU A 136 -17.72 -0.39 5.17
N HIS A 137 -17.12 -0.95 6.22
CA HIS A 137 -17.18 -0.45 7.59
C HIS A 137 -15.77 -0.29 8.16
N LEU A 138 -15.57 0.67 9.06
CA LEU A 138 -14.30 0.76 9.80
C LEU A 138 -14.27 -0.30 10.91
N LEU A 139 -13.15 -1.01 11.00
CA LEU A 139 -12.90 -1.94 12.08
C LEU A 139 -12.43 -1.18 13.33
N GLU A 140 -13.31 -1.03 14.31
CA GLU A 140 -13.01 -0.41 15.61
C GLU A 140 -13.00 -1.41 16.77
N GLN A 141 -13.43 -2.65 16.50
CA GLN A 141 -13.61 -3.73 17.47
C GLN A 141 -12.70 -4.90 17.09
N ASP A 142 -12.61 -5.88 18.00
CA ASP A 142 -11.88 -7.11 17.71
C ASP A 142 -12.49 -7.84 16.49
N PRO A 143 -11.67 -8.34 15.53
CA PRO A 143 -12.16 -9.06 14.36
C PRO A 143 -13.11 -10.22 14.67
N ALA A 144 -12.84 -10.98 15.73
CA ALA A 144 -13.65 -12.14 16.10
C ALA A 144 -15.03 -11.71 16.62
N GLU A 145 -15.10 -10.61 17.37
CA GLU A 145 -16.37 -10.04 17.83
C GLU A 145 -17.23 -9.58 16.64
N VAL A 146 -16.62 -8.91 15.66
CA VAL A 146 -17.33 -8.48 14.43
C VAL A 146 -17.88 -9.66 13.66
N LEU A 147 -17.07 -10.71 13.46
CA LEU A 147 -17.49 -11.92 12.75
C LEU A 147 -18.57 -12.71 13.51
N ALA A 148 -18.57 -12.65 14.85
CA ALA A 148 -19.60 -13.29 15.68
C ALA A 148 -20.92 -12.52 15.70
N ALA A 149 -20.88 -11.20 15.57
CA ALA A 149 -22.07 -10.34 15.61
C ALA A 149 -22.77 -10.20 14.25
N ASN A 150 -22.12 -10.58 13.15
CA ASN A 150 -22.61 -10.34 11.78
C ASN A 150 -22.52 -11.61 10.92
N ASP A 151 -23.68 -12.15 10.52
CA ASP A 151 -23.77 -13.45 9.82
C ASP A 151 -23.08 -13.47 8.44
N LYS A 152 -23.03 -12.33 7.74
CA LYS A 152 -22.51 -12.20 6.36
C LYS A 152 -21.34 -11.22 6.27
N ALA A 153 -20.49 -11.25 7.28
CA ALA A 153 -19.35 -10.35 7.40
C ALA A 153 -18.05 -10.95 6.87
N ALA A 154 -17.17 -10.07 6.41
CA ALA A 154 -15.74 -10.33 6.33
C ALA A 154 -14.94 -9.25 7.05
N VAL A 155 -13.75 -9.59 7.51
CA VAL A 155 -12.76 -8.64 8.04
C VAL A 155 -11.52 -8.68 7.16
N LEU A 156 -11.10 -7.53 6.64
CA LEU A 156 -9.90 -7.37 5.82
C LEU A 156 -8.74 -6.87 6.70
N LEU A 157 -7.76 -7.75 6.93
CA LEU A 157 -6.58 -7.50 7.73
C LEU A 157 -5.33 -7.36 6.85
N ILE A 158 -4.38 -6.51 7.26
CA ILE A 158 -3.07 -6.37 6.64
C ILE A 158 -1.93 -6.39 7.66
N GLY A 159 -0.71 -6.57 7.19
CA GLY A 159 0.50 -6.39 7.99
C GLY A 159 0.54 -7.35 9.17
N ASP A 160 0.85 -6.82 10.35
CA ASP A 160 1.05 -7.63 11.56
C ASP A 160 -0.25 -8.26 12.07
N ASP A 161 -1.39 -7.57 11.93
CA ASP A 161 -2.70 -8.11 12.31
C ASP A 161 -3.05 -9.34 11.45
N ALA A 162 -2.73 -9.27 10.15
CA ALA A 162 -2.89 -10.41 9.25
C ALA A 162 -1.97 -11.58 9.61
N LEU A 163 -0.75 -11.30 10.06
CA LEU A 163 0.19 -12.33 10.51
C LEU A 163 -0.29 -13.00 11.81
N ALA A 164 -0.82 -12.23 12.76
CA ALA A 164 -1.37 -12.75 14.02
C ALA A 164 -2.59 -13.65 13.80
N ALA A 165 -3.44 -13.35 12.82
CA ALA A 165 -4.63 -14.15 12.49
C ALA A 165 -4.33 -15.51 11.80
N ARG A 166 -3.05 -15.81 11.52
CA ARG A 166 -2.64 -17.02 10.79
C ARG A 166 -2.39 -18.24 11.69
N GLY A 167 -2.43 -18.06 13.01
CA GLY A 167 -2.22 -19.10 14.03
C GLY A 167 -3.46 -19.35 14.88
#